data_AF-A0A438DEB3-F1
#
_entry.id   AF-A0A438DEB3-F1
#
_cell.length_a   1.000
_cell.length_b   1.000
_cell.length_c   1.000
_cell.angle_alpha   90.00
_cell.angle_beta   90.00
_cell.angle_gamma   90.00
#
_symmetry.space_group_name_H-M   'P 1'
#
loop_
_entity.id
_entity.type
_entity.pdbx_description
1 polymer ?
#
loop_
_entity_poly.entity_id
_entity_poly.type
_entity_poly.pdbx_seq_one_letter_code
_entity_poly.pdbx_strand_id
1 'polypeptide(L)'
;MLNPPSLPGRQKRKSQHKIESLEAYAIDACTNDDQKKTAGMILRAMGLVKTASSALNLLIDVGYFPVHVNLDLLKFNIRVDYPDEVISAAENLLSEPFDPDEVDRKDLTHLKVYAIDVDEADELDDALSATRLLDGRIKVWIHVADPTSLVQPGSIVDRNTKEVPDAGCCGRDQHPKHFLHGFMLYREAMKRGTSIFLPTATYPMFPEKLAMEGMSLKQGELCNAVTVSVVLHSDGRIWEGNSDLWATDSHLEIFLSE
;
A
#
# COMPACT_ATOMS: atom_id res chain seq x y z
N MET A 1 -0.14 -17.33 -7.41
CA MET A 1 -0.94 -18.57 -7.24
C MET A 1 -0.89 -19.42 -8.51
N LEU A 2 -0.66 -20.74 -8.40
CA LEU A 2 -0.83 -21.66 -9.53
C LEU A 2 -2.33 -21.82 -9.82
N ASN A 3 -2.75 -21.50 -11.06
CA ASN A 3 -4.13 -21.75 -11.49
C ASN A 3 -4.42 -23.26 -11.48
N PRO A 4 -5.42 -23.75 -10.73
CA PRO A 4 -5.75 -25.17 -10.74
C PRO A 4 -6.34 -25.59 -12.10
N PRO A 5 -6.09 -26.84 -12.55
CA PRO A 5 -6.50 -27.33 -13.87
C PRO A 5 -8.02 -27.27 -14.09
N SER A 6 -8.43 -27.06 -15.35
CA SER A 6 -9.80 -26.81 -15.76
C SER A 6 -10.71 -28.04 -15.65
N LEU A 7 -11.39 -28.19 -14.51
CA LEU A 7 -12.49 -29.15 -14.30
C LEU A 7 -13.86 -28.58 -14.73
N PRO A 8 -14.82 -29.42 -15.18
CA PRO A 8 -16.15 -28.97 -15.59
C PRO A 8 -16.93 -28.28 -14.46
N GLY A 9 -17.70 -27.24 -14.79
CA GLY A 9 -18.18 -26.22 -13.85
C GLY A 9 -18.90 -26.73 -12.59
N ARG A 10 -19.67 -27.82 -12.67
CA ARG A 10 -20.40 -28.37 -11.50
C ARG A 10 -19.50 -29.21 -10.58
N GLN A 11 -18.50 -29.91 -11.12
CA GLN A 11 -17.51 -30.67 -10.34
C GLN A 11 -16.45 -29.75 -9.74
N LYS A 12 -16.09 -28.67 -10.47
CA LYS A 12 -15.22 -27.60 -9.99
C LYS A 12 -15.79 -26.96 -8.72
N ARG A 13 -17.08 -26.58 -8.72
CA ARG A 13 -17.76 -25.98 -7.55
C ARG A 13 -17.84 -26.91 -6.33
N LYS A 14 -18.09 -28.21 -6.53
CA LYS A 14 -18.11 -29.19 -5.42
C LYS A 14 -16.73 -29.44 -4.83
N SER A 15 -15.69 -29.45 -5.67
CA SER A 15 -14.31 -29.62 -5.22
C SER A 15 -13.83 -28.37 -4.50
N GLN A 16 -14.20 -27.19 -5.00
CA GLN A 16 -13.92 -25.89 -4.40
C GLN A 16 -14.47 -25.78 -2.96
N HIS A 17 -15.75 -26.09 -2.75
CA HIS A 17 -16.36 -26.05 -1.41
C HIS A 17 -15.65 -26.97 -0.40
N LYS A 18 -15.13 -28.13 -0.85
CA LYS A 18 -14.39 -29.05 0.02
C LYS A 18 -13.05 -28.46 0.46
N ILE A 19 -12.35 -27.83 -0.48
CA ILE A 19 -11.08 -27.14 -0.22
C ILE A 19 -11.32 -25.97 0.74
N GLU A 20 -12.30 -25.12 0.46
CA GLU A 20 -12.67 -23.98 1.32
C GLU A 20 -13.05 -24.42 2.75
N SER A 21 -13.76 -25.55 2.87
CA SER A 21 -14.09 -26.12 4.18
C SER A 21 -12.85 -26.60 4.93
N LEU A 22 -11.90 -27.22 4.22
CA LEU A 22 -10.65 -27.73 4.81
C LEU A 22 -9.71 -26.58 5.20
N GLU A 23 -9.63 -25.54 4.38
CA GLU A 23 -8.92 -24.29 4.64
C GLU A 23 -9.47 -23.57 5.87
N ALA A 24 -10.79 -23.34 5.92
CA ALA A 24 -11.44 -22.72 7.08
C ALA A 24 -11.22 -23.53 8.37
N TYR A 25 -11.12 -24.85 8.28
CA TYR A 25 -10.81 -25.72 9.41
C TYR A 25 -9.34 -25.65 9.84
N ALA A 26 -8.42 -25.51 8.88
CA ALA A 26 -6.98 -25.39 9.14
C ALA A 26 -6.62 -24.09 9.87
N ILE A 27 -7.34 -22.99 9.60
CA ILE A 27 -7.10 -21.66 10.20
C ILE A 27 -8.06 -21.32 11.36
N ASP A 28 -8.87 -22.28 11.80
CA ASP A 28 -9.90 -22.10 12.84
C ASP A 28 -10.87 -20.93 12.55
N ALA A 29 -11.31 -20.82 11.29
CA ALA A 29 -12.23 -19.80 10.79
C ALA A 29 -13.52 -20.38 10.19
N CYS A 30 -13.91 -21.61 10.56
CA CYS A 30 -15.18 -22.18 10.11
C CYS A 30 -16.36 -21.30 10.56
N THR A 31 -17.14 -20.82 9.60
CA THR A 31 -18.31 -19.95 9.83
C THR A 31 -19.57 -20.74 10.15
N ASN A 32 -19.60 -22.03 9.83
CA ASN A 32 -20.76 -22.90 10.05
C ASN A 32 -20.35 -24.36 10.35
N ASP A 33 -21.30 -25.12 10.88
CA ASP A 33 -21.10 -26.53 11.24
C ASP A 33 -20.89 -27.44 10.02
N ASP A 34 -21.38 -27.05 8.85
CA ASP A 34 -21.26 -27.86 7.63
C ASP A 34 -19.82 -27.84 7.09
N GLN A 35 -19.10 -26.72 7.23
CA GLN A 35 -17.66 -26.66 6.96
C GLN A 35 -16.88 -27.61 7.89
N LYS A 36 -17.16 -27.56 9.20
CA LYS A 36 -16.51 -28.45 10.19
C LYS A 36 -16.78 -29.92 9.89
N LYS A 37 -18.02 -30.27 9.55
CA LYS A 37 -18.39 -31.65 9.17
C LYS A 37 -17.70 -32.07 7.88
N THR A 38 -17.67 -31.20 6.87
CA THR A 38 -17.03 -31.47 5.57
C THR A 38 -15.54 -31.72 5.73
N ALA A 39 -14.82 -30.82 6.41
CA ALA A 39 -13.40 -30.98 6.71
C ALA A 39 -13.15 -32.25 7.54
N GLY A 40 -13.94 -32.48 8.59
CA GLY A 40 -13.84 -33.67 9.42
C GLY A 40 -14.10 -34.99 8.67
N MET A 41 -14.97 -35.00 7.66
CA MET A 41 -15.19 -36.16 6.79
C MET A 41 -13.98 -36.40 5.87
N ILE A 42 -13.40 -35.33 5.31
CA ILE A 42 -12.20 -35.41 4.47
C ILE A 42 -11.04 -35.98 5.27
N LEU A 43 -10.74 -35.42 6.45
CA LEU A 43 -9.66 -35.90 7.31
C LEU A 43 -9.85 -37.36 7.70
N ARG A 44 -11.07 -37.75 8.09
CA ARG A 44 -11.39 -39.15 8.41
C ARG A 44 -11.16 -40.07 7.21
N ALA A 45 -11.58 -39.67 6.02
CA ALA A 45 -11.42 -40.48 4.81
C ALA A 45 -9.93 -40.65 4.44
N MET A 46 -9.09 -39.68 4.78
CA MET A 46 -7.63 -39.74 4.61
C MET A 46 -6.92 -40.47 5.76
N GLY A 47 -7.65 -41.01 6.74
CA GLY A 47 -7.06 -41.67 7.91
C GLY A 47 -6.38 -40.71 8.89
N LEU A 48 -6.67 -39.41 8.81
CA LEU A 48 -6.07 -38.36 9.63
C LEU A 48 -6.95 -38.04 10.86
N VAL A 49 -6.29 -37.57 11.92
CA VAL A 49 -6.98 -37.05 13.11
C VAL A 49 -7.69 -35.75 12.74
N LYS A 50 -8.86 -35.49 13.33
CA LYS A 50 -9.64 -34.26 13.10
C LYS A 50 -9.05 -33.10 13.91
N THR A 51 -7.94 -32.55 13.43
CA THR A 51 -7.28 -31.38 14.02
C THR A 51 -6.97 -30.34 12.94
N ALA A 52 -6.86 -29.07 13.33
CA ALA A 52 -6.46 -27.99 12.43
C ALA A 52 -5.10 -28.28 11.77
N SER A 53 -4.12 -28.78 12.56
CA SER A 53 -2.80 -29.17 12.05
C SER A 53 -2.86 -30.27 11.01
N SER A 54 -3.73 -31.27 11.16
CA SER A 54 -3.91 -32.32 10.15
C SER A 54 -4.52 -31.79 8.85
N ALA A 55 -5.44 -30.82 8.93
CA ALA A 55 -5.96 -30.14 7.75
C ALA A 55 -4.89 -29.29 7.05
N LEU A 56 -4.11 -28.53 7.82
CA LEU A 56 -3.01 -27.74 7.30
C LEU A 56 -1.97 -28.61 6.59
N ASN A 57 -1.48 -29.66 7.25
CA ASN A 57 -0.48 -30.55 6.66
C ASN A 57 -1.02 -31.22 5.40
N LEU A 58 -2.28 -31.66 5.40
CA LEU A 58 -2.90 -32.19 4.19
C LEU A 58 -2.94 -31.16 3.04
N LEU A 59 -3.26 -29.90 3.33
CA LEU A 59 -3.26 -28.83 2.32
C LEU A 59 -1.85 -28.52 1.79
N ILE A 60 -0.82 -28.64 2.63
CA ILE A 60 0.59 -28.51 2.22
C ILE A 60 1.00 -29.71 1.35
N ASP A 61 0.70 -30.93 1.79
CA ASP A 61 1.09 -32.17 1.12
C ASP A 61 0.52 -32.28 -0.31
N VAL A 62 -0.70 -31.77 -0.53
CA VAL A 62 -1.33 -31.72 -1.87
C VAL A 62 -0.90 -30.51 -2.70
N GLY A 63 -0.01 -29.67 -2.18
CA GLY A 63 0.51 -28.48 -2.84
C GLY A 63 -0.48 -27.32 -2.95
N TYR A 64 -1.55 -27.32 -2.14
CA TYR A 64 -2.50 -26.20 -2.11
C TYR A 64 -1.92 -25.01 -1.32
N PHE A 65 -1.29 -25.30 -0.17
CA PHE A 65 -0.52 -24.30 0.58
C PHE A 65 0.98 -24.51 0.42
N PRO A 66 1.76 -23.43 0.40
CA PRO A 66 3.21 -23.55 0.53
C PRO A 66 3.56 -24.07 1.93
N VAL A 67 4.74 -24.68 2.06
CA VAL A 67 5.28 -25.20 3.33
C VAL A 67 5.32 -24.10 4.41
N HIS A 68 5.61 -22.86 4.01
CA HIS A 68 5.66 -21.70 4.89
C HIS A 68 4.49 -20.74 4.64
N VAL A 69 3.27 -21.24 4.79
CA VAL A 69 2.07 -20.40 4.72
C VAL A 69 1.88 -19.60 6.01
N ASN A 70 1.57 -18.30 5.89
CA ASN A 70 1.18 -17.49 7.03
C ASN A 70 -0.33 -17.61 7.28
N LEU A 71 -0.69 -18.34 8.33
CA LEU A 71 -2.10 -18.62 8.65
C LEU A 71 -2.86 -17.40 9.17
N ASP A 72 -2.15 -16.46 9.81
CA ASP A 72 -2.79 -15.26 10.36
C ASP A 72 -3.28 -14.36 9.23
N LEU A 73 -2.51 -14.24 8.14
CA LEU A 73 -2.96 -13.52 6.94
C LEU A 73 -4.26 -14.10 6.38
N LEU A 74 -4.36 -15.43 6.28
CA LEU A 74 -5.57 -16.10 5.82
C LEU A 74 -6.73 -15.92 6.80
N LYS A 75 -6.47 -16.05 8.10
CA LYS A 75 -7.48 -15.95 9.16
C LYS A 75 -8.11 -14.56 9.23
N PHE A 76 -7.31 -13.52 9.09
CA PHE A 76 -7.80 -12.14 9.05
C PHE A 76 -8.24 -11.71 7.65
N ASN A 77 -8.19 -12.62 6.66
CA ASN A 77 -8.54 -12.35 5.27
C ASN A 77 -7.77 -11.13 4.72
N ILE A 78 -6.49 -11.03 5.09
CA ILE A 78 -5.58 -9.99 4.62
C ILE A 78 -5.19 -10.33 3.19
N ARG A 79 -5.42 -9.37 2.29
CA ARG A 79 -5.05 -9.50 0.88
C ARG A 79 -3.56 -9.31 0.72
N VAL A 80 -2.90 -10.34 0.19
CA VAL A 80 -1.47 -10.31 -0.11
C VAL A 80 -1.21 -9.83 -1.54
N ASP A 81 -2.04 -10.27 -2.49
CA ASP A 81 -1.89 -9.95 -3.92
C ASP A 81 -2.70 -8.71 -4.34
N TYR A 82 -2.26 -8.06 -5.42
CA TYR A 82 -3.03 -7.04 -6.12
C TYR A 82 -3.77 -7.64 -7.30
N PRO A 83 -5.01 -7.19 -7.61
CA PRO A 83 -5.64 -7.48 -8.89
C PRO A 83 -4.77 -6.99 -10.05
N ASP A 84 -4.71 -7.74 -11.15
CA ASP A 84 -3.92 -7.38 -12.35
C ASP A 84 -4.26 -5.97 -12.86
N GLU A 85 -5.54 -5.59 -12.79
CA GLU A 85 -6.02 -4.26 -13.18
C GLU A 85 -5.41 -3.12 -12.33
N VAL A 86 -5.11 -3.37 -11.05
CA VAL A 86 -4.46 -2.40 -10.15
C VAL A 86 -2.97 -2.32 -10.42
N ILE A 87 -2.32 -3.46 -10.72
CA ILE A 87 -0.92 -3.49 -11.13
C ILE A 87 -0.74 -2.71 -12.45
N SER A 88 -1.57 -2.99 -13.46
CA SER A 88 -1.53 -2.25 -14.72
C SER A 88 -1.82 -0.76 -14.53
N ALA A 89 -2.75 -0.38 -13.65
CA ALA A 89 -3.00 1.03 -13.33
C ALA A 89 -1.75 1.72 -12.76
N ALA A 90 -1.05 1.07 -11.82
CA ALA A 90 0.21 1.55 -11.25
C ALA A 90 1.31 1.72 -12.31
N GLU A 91 1.52 0.73 -13.18
CA GLU A 91 2.51 0.81 -14.25
C GLU A 91 2.22 1.96 -15.22
N ASN A 92 0.95 2.19 -15.55
CA ASN A 92 0.56 3.31 -16.42
C ASN A 92 0.87 4.67 -15.76
N LEU A 93 0.58 4.83 -14.47
CA LEU A 93 0.89 6.07 -13.74
C LEU A 93 2.38 6.37 -13.70
N LEU A 94 3.23 5.34 -13.56
CA LEU A 94 4.69 5.49 -13.60
C LEU A 94 5.21 5.83 -15.01
N SER A 95 4.57 5.30 -16.05
CA SER A 95 5.04 5.49 -17.42
C SER A 95 4.75 6.88 -17.99
N GLU A 96 3.67 7.51 -17.56
CA GLU A 96 3.22 8.83 -18.02
C GLU A 96 2.90 9.71 -16.81
N PRO A 97 3.83 10.00 -15.90
CA PRO A 97 3.51 10.69 -14.64
C PRO A 97 2.84 12.05 -14.94
N PHE A 98 1.75 12.32 -14.21
CA PHE A 98 0.99 13.55 -14.31
C PHE A 98 0.75 14.07 -12.91
N ASP A 99 1.22 15.29 -12.66
CA ASP A 99 1.09 15.96 -11.38
C ASP A 99 0.14 17.17 -11.53
N PRO A 100 -1.04 17.14 -10.90
CA PRO A 100 -2.03 18.21 -10.99
C PRO A 100 -1.50 19.55 -10.42
N ASP A 101 -0.55 19.49 -9.49
CA ASP A 101 -0.07 20.64 -8.73
C ASP A 101 1.31 21.11 -9.21
N GLU A 102 1.83 20.57 -10.32
CA GLU A 102 3.19 20.81 -10.83
C GLU A 102 3.55 22.31 -10.90
N VAL A 103 2.60 23.13 -11.34
CA VAL A 103 2.77 24.59 -11.49
C VAL A 103 2.76 25.33 -10.15
N ASP A 104 2.03 24.82 -9.17
CA ASP A 104 1.85 25.45 -7.86
C ASP A 104 2.89 24.96 -6.83
N ARG A 105 3.64 23.89 -7.14
CA ARG A 105 4.71 23.37 -6.29
C ARG A 105 5.83 24.38 -6.09
N LYS A 106 6.23 24.52 -4.83
CA LYS A 106 7.38 25.33 -4.46
C LYS A 106 8.69 24.59 -4.74
N ASP A 107 9.60 25.26 -5.44
CA ASP A 107 10.96 24.77 -5.65
C ASP A 107 11.79 24.87 -4.35
N LEU A 108 12.18 23.70 -3.84
CA LEU A 108 13.04 23.55 -2.68
C LEU A 108 14.34 22.79 -2.99
N THR A 109 14.69 22.60 -4.27
CA THR A 109 15.90 21.89 -4.74
C THR A 109 17.21 22.49 -4.23
N HIS A 110 17.18 23.75 -3.81
CA HIS A 110 18.31 24.47 -3.21
C HIS A 110 18.59 24.07 -1.74
N LEU A 111 17.67 23.37 -1.07
CA LEU A 111 17.86 22.91 0.29
C LEU A 111 18.68 21.61 0.30
N LYS A 112 19.53 21.44 1.32
CA LYS A 112 20.15 20.14 1.60
C LYS A 112 19.14 19.29 2.37
N VAL A 113 18.59 18.30 1.68
CA VAL A 113 17.57 17.39 2.20
C VAL A 113 18.18 16.03 2.52
N TYR A 114 17.87 15.49 3.69
CA TYR A 114 18.35 14.20 4.18
C TYR A 114 17.18 13.29 4.55
N ALA A 115 17.12 12.10 3.94
CA ALA A 115 16.29 10.99 4.41
C ALA A 115 17.14 10.11 5.34
N ILE A 116 16.60 9.68 6.47
CA ILE A 116 17.31 8.83 7.44
C ILE A 116 16.48 7.57 7.65
N ASP A 117 16.88 6.48 7.01
CA ASP A 117 16.26 5.17 7.11
C ASP A 117 17.33 4.07 7.17
N VAL A 118 16.92 2.81 7.27
CA VAL A 118 17.81 1.65 7.11
C VAL A 118 18.27 1.50 5.66
N ASP A 119 19.46 0.95 5.45
CA ASP A 119 20.08 0.83 4.11
C ASP A 119 19.22 0.03 3.12
N GLU A 120 18.35 -0.86 3.62
CA GLU A 120 17.45 -1.68 2.80
C GLU A 120 16.08 -1.04 2.52
N ALA A 121 15.85 0.22 2.92
CA ALA A 121 14.58 0.91 2.69
C ALA A 121 14.50 1.50 1.27
N ASP A 122 13.60 0.96 0.46
CA ASP A 122 13.32 1.45 -0.90
C ASP A 122 12.12 2.43 -0.96
N GLU A 123 11.30 2.49 0.10
CA GLU A 123 10.16 3.40 0.26
C GLU A 123 10.52 4.47 1.31
N LEU A 124 11.00 5.63 0.85
CA LEU A 124 11.38 6.74 1.71
C LEU A 124 10.22 7.73 1.83
N ASP A 125 9.54 7.67 2.98
CA ASP A 125 8.33 8.47 3.26
C ASP A 125 8.65 9.91 3.66
N ASP A 126 9.77 10.15 4.32
CA ASP A 126 10.10 11.45 4.89
C ASP A 126 11.58 11.82 4.79
N ALA A 127 11.81 13.13 4.75
CA ALA A 127 13.13 13.72 4.72
C ALA A 127 13.15 15.08 5.43
N LEU A 128 14.34 15.55 5.79
CA LEU A 128 14.53 16.73 6.62
C LEU A 128 15.55 17.69 6.01
N SER A 129 15.27 18.97 6.12
CA SER A 129 16.29 20.03 5.95
C SER A 129 16.37 20.86 7.22
N ALA A 130 17.54 21.42 7.53
CA ALA A 130 17.69 22.33 8.65
C ALA A 130 18.70 23.44 8.37
N THR A 131 18.46 24.63 8.92
CA THR A 131 19.34 25.80 8.78
C THR A 131 19.29 26.65 10.04
N ARG A 132 20.45 27.07 10.54
CA ARG A 132 20.53 28.00 11.67
C ARG A 132 20.31 29.44 11.19
N LEU A 133 19.40 30.15 11.85
CA LEU A 133 19.09 31.56 11.60
C LEU A 133 20.10 32.48 12.29
N LEU A 134 20.13 33.75 11.88
CA LEU A 134 21.07 34.77 12.39
C LEU A 134 20.93 35.03 13.90
N ASP A 135 19.72 34.87 14.44
CA ASP A 135 19.43 35.04 15.86
C ASP A 135 19.66 33.77 16.72
N GLY A 136 20.24 32.73 16.11
CA GLY A 136 20.58 31.48 16.78
C GLY A 136 19.47 30.44 16.81
N ARG A 137 18.25 30.78 16.35
CA ARG A 137 17.16 29.81 16.14
C ARG A 137 17.47 28.85 15.00
N ILE A 138 16.72 27.76 14.90
CA ILE A 138 16.89 26.74 13.86
C ILE A 138 15.59 26.64 13.08
N LYS A 139 15.64 26.84 11.76
CA LYS A 139 14.53 26.50 10.88
C LYS A 139 14.69 25.06 10.42
N VAL A 140 13.63 24.27 10.56
CA VAL A 140 13.56 22.86 10.18
C VAL A 140 12.44 22.71 9.18
N TRP A 141 12.71 21.97 8.11
CA TRP A 141 11.75 21.55 7.11
C TRP A 141 11.57 20.05 7.23
N ILE A 142 10.31 19.62 7.22
CA ILE A 142 9.89 18.24 7.21
C ILE A 142 9.21 18.03 5.86
N HIS A 143 9.83 17.20 5.03
CA HIS A 143 9.36 16.86 3.71
C HIS A 143 8.75 15.47 3.78
N VAL A 144 7.47 15.32 3.44
CA VAL A 144 6.80 14.03 3.38
C VAL A 144 6.53 13.73 1.92
N ALA A 145 6.83 12.52 1.46
CA ALA A 145 6.46 12.05 0.14
C ALA A 145 5.01 12.38 -0.19
N ASP A 146 4.74 12.77 -1.44
CA ASP A 146 3.41 13.15 -1.88
C ASP A 146 2.79 12.10 -2.81
N PRO A 147 2.23 10.99 -2.27
CA PRO A 147 1.53 10.01 -3.08
C PRO A 147 0.23 10.57 -3.69
N THR A 148 -0.26 11.72 -3.21
CA THR A 148 -1.49 12.34 -3.73
C THR A 148 -1.28 13.01 -5.09
N SER A 149 -0.03 13.30 -5.43
CA SER A 149 0.37 13.70 -6.80
C SER A 149 0.04 12.63 -7.85
N LEU A 150 0.06 11.34 -7.48
CA LEU A 150 -0.27 10.21 -8.36
C LEU A 150 -1.65 9.61 -8.09
N VAL A 151 -2.04 9.55 -6.82
CA VAL A 151 -3.26 8.91 -6.34
C VAL A 151 -4.10 9.92 -5.58
N GLN A 152 -4.93 10.66 -6.32
CA GLN A 152 -5.81 11.63 -5.70
C GLN A 152 -6.87 10.96 -4.81
N PRO A 153 -7.17 11.54 -3.64
CA PRO A 153 -8.32 11.14 -2.86
C PRO A 153 -9.58 11.24 -3.72
N GLY A 154 -10.26 10.13 -3.95
CA GLY A 154 -11.57 10.15 -4.61
C GLY A 154 -12.48 11.13 -3.88
N SER A 155 -13.17 12.01 -4.60
CA SER A 155 -14.09 12.97 -3.96
C SER A 155 -15.00 12.19 -2.99
N ILE A 156 -15.16 12.68 -1.76
CA ILE A 156 -15.86 12.03 -0.64
C ILE A 156 -17.30 11.60 -0.98
N VAL A 157 -17.81 11.98 -2.15
CA VAL A 157 -19.08 11.55 -2.74
C VAL A 157 -18.96 10.17 -3.40
N ASP A 158 -18.35 9.17 -2.77
CA ASP A 158 -18.93 7.82 -2.81
C ASP A 158 -18.30 6.83 -1.83
N ARG A 159 -18.96 6.62 -0.70
CA ARG A 159 -18.58 5.56 0.24
C ARG A 159 -19.16 4.20 -0.15
N ASN A 160 -20.04 4.12 -1.16
CA ASN A 160 -20.86 2.93 -1.42
C ASN A 160 -21.05 2.50 -2.88
N THR A 161 -20.64 3.25 -3.91
CA THR A 161 -20.82 2.75 -5.28
C THR A 161 -19.74 1.76 -5.69
N LYS A 162 -20.21 0.68 -6.30
CA LYS A 162 -19.41 -0.25 -7.09
C LYS A 162 -19.08 0.34 -8.47
N GLU A 163 -19.36 1.63 -8.69
CA GLU A 163 -19.30 2.27 -9.98
C GLU A 163 -18.08 3.17 -10.04
N VAL A 164 -17.39 3.10 -11.18
CA VAL A 164 -16.37 4.07 -11.55
C VAL A 164 -17.08 5.41 -11.71
N PRO A 165 -16.61 6.51 -11.09
CA PRO A 165 -17.21 7.81 -11.30
C PRO A 165 -17.28 8.09 -12.79
N ASP A 166 -18.47 8.37 -13.30
CA ASP A 166 -18.63 8.86 -14.66
C ASP A 166 -17.80 10.14 -14.78
N ALA A 167 -17.02 10.27 -15.86
CA ALA A 167 -16.05 11.34 -16.08
C ALA A 167 -16.67 12.75 -16.23
N GLY A 168 -17.90 12.96 -15.76
CA GLY A 168 -18.70 14.17 -15.92
C GLY A 168 -18.73 15.12 -14.73
N CYS A 169 -18.11 14.80 -13.58
CA CYS A 169 -18.11 15.69 -12.41
C CYS A 169 -16.90 16.63 -12.33
N CYS A 170 -15.85 16.39 -13.11
CA CYS A 170 -14.69 17.28 -13.17
C CYS A 170 -14.79 18.14 -14.43
N GLY A 171 -14.55 19.44 -14.26
CA GLY A 171 -14.51 20.40 -15.35
C GLY A 171 -13.68 19.88 -16.51
N ARG A 172 -14.12 20.25 -17.72
CA ARG A 172 -13.45 19.94 -18.98
C ARG A 172 -11.94 20.18 -18.86
N ASP A 173 -11.20 19.17 -19.30
CA ASP A 173 -9.81 19.18 -19.76
C ASP A 173 -8.79 18.46 -18.86
N GLN A 174 -8.34 17.32 -19.42
CA GLN A 174 -7.03 16.65 -19.31
C GLN A 174 -6.93 15.38 -18.42
N HIS A 175 -6.67 14.26 -19.10
CA HIS A 175 -6.28 12.91 -18.64
C HIS A 175 -7.31 12.03 -17.88
N PRO A 176 -8.43 11.63 -18.51
CA PRO A 176 -9.42 10.72 -17.89
C PRO A 176 -8.83 9.35 -17.48
N LYS A 177 -7.75 8.89 -18.11
CA LYS A 177 -7.08 7.63 -17.75
C LYS A 177 -6.29 7.74 -16.44
N HIS A 178 -5.58 8.85 -16.21
CA HIS A 178 -4.84 9.07 -14.96
C HIS A 178 -5.77 9.07 -13.77
N PHE A 179 -6.88 9.81 -13.88
CA PHE A 179 -7.90 9.84 -12.85
C PHE A 179 -8.46 8.44 -12.56
N LEU A 180 -8.77 7.66 -13.59
CA LEU A 180 -9.28 6.29 -13.43
C LEU A 180 -8.26 5.38 -12.73
N HIS A 181 -7.00 5.39 -13.19
CA HIS A 181 -5.93 4.58 -12.61
C HIS A 181 -5.64 4.98 -11.16
N GLY A 182 -5.53 6.28 -10.88
CA GLY A 182 -5.38 6.81 -9.52
C GLY A 182 -6.56 6.41 -8.63
N PHE A 183 -7.79 6.49 -9.11
CA PHE A 183 -8.97 6.06 -8.36
C PHE A 183 -8.97 4.56 -8.05
N MET A 184 -8.53 3.71 -8.97
CA MET A 184 -8.40 2.26 -8.74
C MET A 184 -7.40 1.97 -7.61
N LEU A 185 -6.25 2.65 -7.64
CA LEU A 185 -5.22 2.54 -6.60
C LEU A 185 -5.71 3.08 -5.26
N TYR A 186 -6.36 4.24 -5.24
CA TYR A 186 -6.96 4.81 -4.03
C TYR A 186 -7.94 3.82 -3.38
N ARG A 187 -8.83 3.20 -4.17
CA ARG A 187 -9.77 2.20 -3.64
C ARG A 187 -9.09 0.95 -3.09
N GLU A 188 -8.00 0.50 -3.71
CA GLU A 188 -7.28 -0.68 -3.21
C GLU A 188 -6.47 -0.32 -1.95
N ALA A 189 -5.82 0.83 -1.93
CA ALA A 189 -5.16 1.37 -0.74
C ALA A 189 -6.15 1.50 0.43
N MET A 190 -7.36 2.02 0.20
CA MET A 190 -8.41 2.10 1.22
C MET A 190 -8.90 0.74 1.72
N LYS A 191 -8.86 -0.31 0.89
CA LYS A 191 -9.18 -1.68 1.33
C LYS A 191 -8.05 -2.29 2.16
N ARG A 192 -6.80 -1.96 1.83
CA ARG A 192 -5.60 -2.44 2.55
C ARG A 192 -5.40 -1.67 3.87
N GLY A 193 -5.68 -0.38 3.88
CA GLY A 193 -5.62 0.53 5.02
C GLY A 193 -4.20 0.92 5.44
N THR A 194 -3.26 -0.02 5.42
CA THR A 194 -1.85 0.20 5.78
C THR A 194 -0.96 -0.88 5.16
N SER A 195 0.35 -0.59 5.06
CA SER A 195 1.37 -1.59 4.78
C SER A 195 1.54 -2.52 5.97
N ILE A 196 1.67 -3.82 5.73
CA ILE A 196 1.81 -4.84 6.78
C ILE A 196 3.24 -5.39 6.73
N PHE A 197 3.98 -5.17 7.82
CA PHE A 197 5.36 -5.63 7.97
C PHE A 197 5.41 -6.86 8.87
N LEU A 198 5.74 -8.02 8.28
CA LEU A 198 5.98 -9.26 9.02
C LEU A 198 7.45 -9.66 8.91
N PRO A 199 7.99 -10.43 9.88
CA PRO A 199 9.38 -10.92 9.81
C PRO A 199 9.71 -11.71 8.54
N THR A 200 8.70 -12.25 7.85
CA THR A 200 8.86 -13.06 6.65
C THR A 200 8.62 -12.31 5.35
N ALA A 201 7.86 -11.21 5.38
CA ALA A 201 7.43 -10.48 4.18
C ALA A 201 6.77 -9.14 4.54
N THR A 202 6.86 -8.20 3.60
CA THR A 202 6.09 -6.95 3.62
C THR A 202 4.95 -7.05 2.61
N TYR A 203 3.76 -6.59 3.00
CA TYR A 203 2.60 -6.44 2.12
C TYR A 203 2.26 -4.96 2.04
N PRO A 204 2.75 -4.24 1.01
CA PRO A 204 2.62 -2.80 0.95
C PRO A 204 1.16 -2.37 0.74
N MET A 205 0.87 -1.11 1.06
CA MET A 205 -0.43 -0.48 0.81
C MET A 205 -0.64 -0.21 -0.69
N PHE A 206 0.41 0.22 -1.39
CA PHE A 206 0.45 0.40 -2.84
C PHE A 206 1.29 -0.69 -3.53
N PRO A 207 1.06 -0.96 -4.82
CA PRO A 207 1.95 -1.83 -5.59
C PRO A 207 3.40 -1.41 -5.43
N GLU A 208 4.27 -2.39 -5.14
CA GLU A 208 5.67 -2.20 -4.73
C GLU A 208 6.43 -1.20 -5.62
N LYS A 209 6.37 -1.40 -6.93
CA LYS A 209 7.03 -0.51 -7.90
C LYS A 209 6.53 0.94 -7.82
N LEU A 210 5.23 1.15 -7.60
CA LEU A 210 4.67 2.50 -7.48
C LEU A 210 5.12 3.17 -6.18
N ALA A 211 5.15 2.41 -5.08
CA ALA A 211 5.58 2.88 -3.77
C ALA A 211 7.06 3.28 -3.78
N MET A 212 7.92 2.38 -4.24
CA MET A 212 9.39 2.56 -4.24
C MET A 212 9.89 3.53 -5.30
N GLU A 213 9.14 3.73 -6.39
CA GLU A 213 9.50 4.69 -7.43
C GLU A 213 8.72 6.00 -7.26
N GLY A 214 7.51 6.06 -7.82
CA GLY A 214 6.76 7.31 -7.97
C GLY A 214 6.32 7.97 -6.65
N MET A 215 6.31 7.24 -5.54
CA MET A 215 5.89 7.75 -4.23
C MET A 215 7.05 7.87 -3.23
N SER A 216 8.29 7.56 -3.62
CA SER A 216 9.45 7.57 -2.73
C SER A 216 10.29 8.83 -2.92
N LEU A 217 10.85 9.36 -1.82
CA LEU A 217 11.81 10.47 -1.86
C LEU A 217 13.19 9.95 -2.29
N LYS A 218 13.34 9.66 -3.59
CA LYS A 218 14.54 9.07 -4.17
C LYS A 218 15.72 10.03 -4.23
N GLN A 219 16.89 9.45 -4.00
CA GLN A 219 18.14 10.18 -4.05
C GLN A 219 18.54 10.58 -5.48
N GLY A 220 18.97 11.83 -5.64
CA GLY A 220 19.44 12.37 -6.94
C GLY A 220 18.33 12.53 -7.98
N GLU A 221 17.07 12.41 -7.58
CA GLU A 221 15.89 12.59 -8.42
C GLU A 221 15.06 13.76 -7.91
N LEU A 222 14.29 14.37 -8.81
CA LEU A 222 13.31 15.37 -8.44
C LEU A 222 12.09 14.66 -7.86
N CYS A 223 11.80 14.90 -6.58
CA CYS A 223 10.73 14.24 -5.86
C CYS A 223 9.64 15.23 -5.42
N ASN A 224 8.39 14.81 -5.55
CA ASN A 224 7.23 15.55 -5.07
C ASN A 224 7.01 15.28 -3.59
N ALA A 225 6.88 16.34 -2.81
CA ALA A 225 6.71 16.29 -1.37
C ALA A 225 5.71 17.33 -0.87
N VAL A 226 4.98 16.98 0.18
CA VAL A 226 4.29 17.94 1.05
C VAL A 226 5.28 18.37 2.13
N THR A 227 5.63 19.65 2.14
CA THR A 227 6.63 20.17 3.07
C THR A 227 5.98 21.05 4.12
N VAL A 228 6.31 20.78 5.39
CA VAL A 228 6.03 21.65 6.53
C VAL A 228 7.33 22.26 7.04
N SER A 229 7.31 23.50 7.51
CA SER A 229 8.44 24.00 8.32
C SER A 229 8.03 24.51 9.68
N VAL A 230 8.98 24.44 10.59
CA VAL A 230 8.92 24.98 11.93
C VAL A 230 10.22 25.71 12.25
N VAL A 231 10.15 26.71 13.11
CA VAL A 231 11.34 27.33 13.69
C VAL A 231 11.42 26.97 15.17
N LEU A 232 12.61 26.59 15.61
CA LEU A 232 12.90 26.18 16.97
C LEU A 232 13.80 27.21 17.65
N HIS A 233 13.51 27.49 18.91
CA HIS A 233 14.42 28.17 19.83
C HIS A 233 15.67 27.30 20.09
N SER A 234 16.73 27.91 20.63
CA SER A 234 17.96 27.20 20.97
C SER A 234 17.78 26.13 22.05
N ASP A 235 16.69 26.19 22.81
CA ASP A 235 16.27 25.20 23.81
C ASP A 235 15.34 24.11 23.24
N GLY A 236 15.07 24.13 21.92
CA GLY A 236 14.23 23.16 21.22
C GLY A 236 12.73 23.45 21.25
N ARG A 237 12.28 24.54 21.89
CA ARG A 237 10.85 24.91 21.86
C ARG A 237 10.46 25.43 20.48
N ILE A 238 9.24 25.11 20.06
CA ILE A 238 8.66 25.68 18.84
C ILE A 238 8.45 27.18 19.03
N TRP A 239 8.88 27.95 18.04
CA TRP A 239 8.59 29.39 17.97
C TRP A 239 7.23 29.62 17.32
N GLU A 240 6.30 30.24 18.06
CA GLU A 240 4.93 30.53 17.61
C GLU A 240 4.80 31.89 16.89
N GLY A 241 5.83 32.28 16.11
CA GLY A 241 5.79 33.49 15.29
C GLY A 241 4.77 33.38 14.15
N ASN A 242 4.02 34.45 13.88
CA ASN A 242 2.89 34.49 12.96
C ASN A 242 3.21 34.21 11.47
N SER A 243 4.47 33.95 11.11
CA SER A 243 4.97 33.81 9.73
C SER A 243 5.78 32.53 9.46
N ASP A 244 5.94 31.66 10.46
CA ASP A 244 7.04 30.69 10.44
C ASP A 244 6.59 29.22 10.37
N LEU A 245 5.29 28.95 10.55
CA LEU A 245 4.66 27.68 10.21
C LEU A 245 4.05 27.78 8.81
N TRP A 246 4.52 26.95 7.89
CA TRP A 246 3.95 26.85 6.54
C TRP A 246 3.84 25.40 6.14
N ALA A 247 2.83 25.10 5.33
CA ALA A 247 2.69 23.85 4.59
C ALA A 247 2.55 24.22 3.10
N THR A 248 3.20 23.47 2.22
CA THR A 248 3.08 23.65 0.77
C THR A 248 3.40 22.34 0.05
N ASP A 249 2.82 22.17 -1.12
CA ASP A 249 3.31 21.21 -2.08
C ASP A 249 4.64 21.73 -2.66
N SER A 250 5.58 20.83 -2.83
CA SER A 250 6.96 21.16 -3.16
C SER A 250 7.60 20.07 -4.00
N HIS A 251 8.69 20.45 -4.67
CA HIS A 251 9.62 19.51 -5.28
C HIS A 251 11.04 19.75 -4.75
N LEU A 252 11.79 18.68 -4.56
CA LEU A 252 13.10 18.69 -3.91
C LEU A 252 14.00 17.57 -4.45
N GLU A 253 15.27 17.58 -4.06
CA GLU A 253 16.24 16.51 -4.35
C GLU A 253 16.89 16.04 -3.03
N ILE A 254 16.99 14.73 -2.84
CA ILE A 254 17.64 14.15 -1.64
C ILE A 254 19.14 13.99 -1.86
N PHE A 255 19.94 14.46 -0.89
CA PHE A 255 21.40 14.37 -0.89
C PHE A 255 21.88 13.26 0.06
N LEU A 256 22.95 12.56 -0.32
CA LEU A 256 23.67 11.70 0.64
C LEU A 256 24.47 12.54 1.62
N SER A 257 24.48 12.12 2.88
CA SER A 257 25.62 12.40 3.74
C SER A 257 26.79 11.55 3.25
N GLU A 258 27.79 12.19 2.65
CA GLU A 258 29.13 11.59 2.49
C GLU A 258 29.80 11.29 3.84
#